data_AF-A0A6G7VAH5-F1
#
_entry.id   AF-A0A6G7VAH5-F1
#
_cell.length_a   1.000
_cell.length_b   1.000
_cell.length_c   1.000
_cell.angle_alpha   90.00
_cell.angle_beta   90.00
_cell.angle_gamma   90.00
#
_symmetry.space_group_name_H-M   'P 1'
#
loop_
_entity.id
_entity.type
_entity.pdbx_description
1 polymer ?
#
loop_
_entity_poly.entity_id
_entity_poly.type
_entity_poly.pdbx_seq_one_letter_code
_entity_poly.pdbx_strand_id
1 'polypeptide(L)'
;MAVVTAYEPFDEEVRFFLERLAWFDFVAEENIPAWDDWAWAVVDHEVLLARSALEFLRDRLDAQALAMMAAADAQFRAHPKAFDRMFRAAIGWTHVANTLTRWVVDEATGKPPAIPPSHWWWRLPKAW
;
A
#
# COMPACT_ATOMS: atom_id res chain seq x y z
N MET A 1 1.24 -20.78 3.45
CA MET A 1 -0.17 -20.52 3.11
C MET A 1 -0.16 -19.62 1.89
N ALA A 2 -0.98 -19.91 0.88
CA ALA A 2 -0.99 -19.15 -0.37
C ALA A 2 -2.01 -18.01 -0.25
N VAL A 3 -1.59 -16.81 -0.66
CA VAL A 3 -2.44 -15.62 -0.77
C VAL A 3 -2.69 -15.36 -2.25
N VAL A 4 -3.93 -15.05 -2.60
CA VAL A 4 -4.38 -14.75 -3.96
C VAL A 4 -5.09 -13.40 -4.00
N THR A 5 -5.29 -12.87 -5.21
CA THR A 5 -6.13 -11.70 -5.45
C THR A 5 -7.57 -12.00 -5.04
N ALA A 6 -8.29 -10.99 -4.55
CA ALA A 6 -9.69 -11.17 -4.17
C ALA A 6 -10.62 -11.38 -5.38
N TYR A 7 -10.17 -10.94 -6.56
CA TYR A 7 -10.87 -11.10 -7.83
C TYR A 7 -9.96 -11.73 -8.89
N GLU A 8 -10.60 -12.18 -9.98
CA GLU A 8 -9.95 -12.71 -11.17
C GLU A 8 -10.35 -11.85 -12.38
N PRO A 9 -9.50 -11.73 -13.41
CA PRO A 9 -8.21 -12.42 -13.56
C PRO A 9 -7.05 -11.76 -12.78
N PHE A 10 -6.11 -12.59 -12.28
CA PHE A 10 -4.92 -12.14 -11.53
C PHE A 10 -4.17 -10.96 -12.16
N ASP A 11 -3.92 -10.99 -13.47
CA ASP A 11 -3.14 -9.96 -14.16
C ASP A 11 -3.85 -8.58 -14.14
N GLU A 12 -5.18 -8.56 -14.19
CA GLU A 12 -5.95 -7.31 -14.12
C GLU A 12 -5.92 -6.71 -12.73
N GLU A 13 -5.99 -7.55 -11.69
CA GLU A 13 -5.89 -7.11 -10.30
C GLU A 13 -4.49 -6.59 -9.97
N VAL A 14 -3.43 -7.30 -10.41
CA VAL A 14 -2.06 -6.81 -10.24
C VAL A 14 -1.86 -5.47 -10.96
N ARG A 15 -2.38 -5.32 -12.18
CA ARG A 15 -2.35 -4.02 -12.89
C ARG A 15 -3.06 -2.94 -12.10
N PHE A 16 -4.25 -3.21 -11.57
CA PHE A 16 -4.97 -2.26 -10.72
C PHE A 16 -4.15 -1.88 -9.48
N PHE A 17 -3.51 -2.82 -8.80
CA PHE A 17 -2.65 -2.51 -7.65
C PHE A 17 -1.44 -1.66 -8.05
N LEU A 18 -0.83 -1.92 -9.20
CA LEU A 18 0.28 -1.10 -9.70
C LEU A 18 -0.17 0.31 -10.08
N GLU A 19 -1.37 0.48 -10.66
CA GLU A 19 -1.94 1.80 -10.94
C GLU A 19 -2.19 2.60 -9.65
N ARG A 20 -2.64 1.94 -8.58
CA ARG A 20 -2.76 2.57 -7.26
C ARG A 20 -1.39 2.91 -6.69
N LEU A 21 -0.45 1.97 -6.76
CA LEU A 21 0.90 2.17 -6.22
C LEU A 21 1.65 3.29 -6.95
N ALA A 22 1.41 3.50 -8.25
CA ALA A 22 2.11 4.50 -9.08
C ALA A 22 2.07 5.91 -8.49
N TRP A 23 1.08 6.24 -7.68
CA TRP A 23 0.99 7.49 -6.91
C TRP A 23 2.06 7.63 -5.80
N PHE A 24 2.97 6.66 -5.66
CA PHE A 24 4.08 6.74 -4.71
C PHE A 24 4.96 7.97 -4.98
N ASP A 25 5.10 8.38 -6.24
CA ASP A 25 5.92 9.51 -6.68
C ASP A 25 5.43 10.86 -6.17
N PHE A 26 4.13 10.97 -5.86
CA PHE A 26 3.57 12.15 -5.22
C PHE A 26 4.08 12.32 -3.79
N VAL A 27 4.59 11.27 -3.12
CA VAL A 27 5.10 11.35 -1.75
C VAL A 27 6.40 12.16 -1.71
N ALA A 28 6.26 13.48 -1.67
CA ALA A 28 7.32 14.48 -1.61
C ALA A 28 6.81 15.71 -0.86
N GLU A 29 7.70 16.39 -0.10
CA GLU A 29 7.30 17.51 0.76
C GLU A 29 6.70 18.69 -0.02
N GLU A 30 7.13 18.89 -1.27
CA GLU A 30 6.61 19.92 -2.16
C GLU A 30 5.12 19.75 -2.51
N ASN A 31 4.58 18.53 -2.40
CA ASN A 31 3.18 18.24 -2.68
C ASN A 31 2.26 18.41 -1.45
N ILE A 32 2.81 18.61 -0.25
CA ILE A 32 2.04 18.80 0.99
C ILE A 32 0.98 19.91 0.88
N PRO A 33 1.28 21.10 0.33
CA PRO A 33 0.27 22.16 0.21
C PRO A 33 -0.93 21.73 -0.64
N ALA A 34 -0.69 21.01 -1.75
CA ALA A 34 -1.76 20.52 -2.62
C ALA A 34 -2.67 19.52 -1.89
N TRP A 35 -2.11 18.63 -1.07
CA TRP A 35 -2.90 17.68 -0.29
C TRP A 35 -3.75 18.33 0.78
N ASP A 36 -3.19 19.34 1.46
CA ASP A 36 -3.91 20.11 2.47
C ASP A 36 -5.11 20.84 1.85
N ASP A 37 -4.98 21.32 0.61
CA ASP A 37 -6.07 21.97 -0.13
C ASP A 37 -7.12 20.97 -0.63
N TRP A 38 -6.71 19.75 -1.00
CA TRP A 38 -7.61 18.78 -1.64
C TRP A 38 -8.25 17.76 -0.68
N ALA A 39 -7.73 17.59 0.54
CA ALA A 39 -8.23 16.67 1.56
C ALA A 39 -8.33 15.18 1.10
N TRP A 40 -7.33 14.68 0.37
CA TRP A 40 -7.27 13.37 -0.32
C TRP A 40 -7.22 12.11 0.57
N ALA A 41 -8.12 11.93 1.53
CA ALA A 41 -8.06 10.78 2.45
C ALA A 41 -8.23 9.39 1.79
N VAL A 42 -8.87 9.29 0.61
CA VAL A 42 -9.17 8.00 -0.04
C VAL A 42 -7.96 7.45 -0.82
N VAL A 43 -7.26 8.30 -1.57
CA VAL A 43 -6.14 7.86 -2.42
C VAL A 43 -4.95 7.42 -1.57
N ASP A 44 -4.71 8.10 -0.45
CA ASP A 44 -3.64 7.77 0.50
C ASP A 44 -3.78 6.33 1.03
N HIS A 45 -5.01 5.92 1.34
CA HIS A 45 -5.29 4.58 1.83
C HIS A 45 -5.08 3.52 0.74
N GLU A 46 -5.55 3.77 -0.49
CA GLU A 46 -5.40 2.84 -1.61
C GLU A 46 -3.92 2.54 -1.94
N VAL A 47 -3.03 3.53 -1.83
CA VAL A 47 -1.59 3.33 -2.05
C VAL A 47 -1.01 2.33 -1.04
N LEU A 48 -1.35 2.45 0.25
CA LEU A 48 -0.88 1.52 1.28
C LEU A 48 -1.46 0.11 1.11
N LEU A 49 -2.74 0.02 0.74
CA LEU A 49 -3.41 -1.25 0.46
C LEU A 49 -2.76 -1.96 -0.72
N ALA A 50 -2.49 -1.23 -1.81
CA ALA A 50 -1.81 -1.75 -2.99
C ALA A 50 -0.41 -2.27 -2.66
N ARG A 51 0.38 -1.46 -1.94
CA ARG A 51 1.73 -1.87 -1.52
C ARG A 51 1.70 -3.15 -0.66
N SER A 52 0.72 -3.26 0.23
CA SER A 52 0.53 -4.47 1.05
C SER A 52 0.07 -5.68 0.26
N ALA A 53 -0.92 -5.53 -0.61
CA ALA A 53 -1.43 -6.61 -1.45
C ALA A 53 -0.31 -7.18 -2.34
N LEU A 54 0.48 -6.30 -2.96
CA LEU A 54 1.63 -6.68 -3.77
C LEU A 54 2.72 -7.41 -2.95
N GLU A 55 2.95 -7.04 -1.68
CA GLU A 55 3.89 -7.78 -0.83
C GLU A 55 3.44 -9.22 -0.58
N PHE A 56 2.15 -9.45 -0.38
CA PHE A 56 1.62 -10.81 -0.20
C PHE A 56 1.70 -11.66 -1.48
N LEU A 57 1.69 -11.00 -2.64
CA LEU A 57 1.76 -11.66 -3.95
C LEU A 57 3.20 -11.73 -4.50
N ARG A 58 4.20 -11.25 -3.74
CA ARG A 58 5.58 -11.01 -4.20
C ARG A 58 6.20 -12.13 -5.03
N ASP A 59 6.02 -13.37 -4.60
CA ASP A 59 6.61 -14.55 -5.26
C ASP A 59 6.01 -14.86 -6.65
N ARG A 60 4.91 -14.18 -7.02
CA ARG A 60 4.19 -14.33 -8.29
C ARG A 60 4.31 -13.10 -9.19
N LEU A 61 4.98 -12.05 -8.73
CA LEU A 61 5.10 -10.79 -9.47
C LEU A 61 6.27 -10.84 -10.46
N ASP A 62 6.12 -10.11 -11.57
CA ASP A 62 7.20 -9.91 -12.51
C ASP A 62 8.26 -8.91 -12.01
N ALA A 63 9.36 -8.80 -12.75
CA ALA A 63 10.46 -7.91 -12.38
C ALA A 63 10.06 -6.41 -12.38
N GLN A 64 9.08 -6.02 -13.20
CA GLN A 64 8.63 -4.63 -13.30
C GLN A 64 7.83 -4.23 -12.06
N ALA A 65 6.90 -5.07 -11.62
CA ALA A 65 6.13 -4.89 -10.39
C ALA A 65 7.05 -4.83 -9.17
N LEU A 66 8.03 -5.73 -9.09
CA LEU A 66 9.03 -5.74 -8.01
C LEU A 66 9.89 -4.45 -8.01
N ALA A 67 10.26 -3.94 -9.18
CA ALA A 67 10.99 -2.67 -9.29
C ALA A 67 10.14 -1.47 -8.84
N MET A 68 8.84 -1.45 -9.17
CA MET A 68 7.92 -0.42 -8.71
C MET A 68 7.75 -0.44 -7.18
N MET A 69 7.61 -1.62 -6.59
CA MET A 69 7.56 -1.77 -5.12
C MET A 69 8.84 -1.23 -4.46
N ALA A 70 10.01 -1.52 -5.03
CA ALA A 70 11.28 -1.01 -4.53
C ALA A 70 11.40 0.52 -4.67
N ALA A 71 10.90 1.09 -5.78
CA ALA A 71 10.88 2.53 -6.01
C ALA A 71 9.96 3.25 -5.00
N ALA A 72 8.75 2.73 -4.79
CA ALA A 72 7.83 3.25 -3.77
C ALA A 72 8.46 3.20 -2.37
N ASP A 73 9.04 2.06 -2.01
CA ASP A 73 9.74 1.87 -0.74
C ASP A 73 10.94 2.82 -0.55
N ALA A 74 11.61 3.21 -1.63
CA ALA A 74 12.69 4.21 -1.59
C ALA A 74 12.13 5.62 -1.43
N GLN A 75 11.09 5.98 -2.20
CA GLN A 75 10.42 7.29 -2.13
C GLN A 75 9.87 7.56 -0.73
N PHE A 76 9.14 6.60 -0.16
CA PHE A 76 8.57 6.72 1.19
C PHE A 76 9.63 6.93 2.27
N ARG A 77 10.80 6.30 2.12
CA ARG A 77 11.93 6.48 3.06
C ARG A 77 12.70 7.78 2.84
N ALA A 78 12.79 8.25 1.59
CA ALA A 78 13.44 9.50 1.22
C ALA A 78 12.63 10.74 1.64
N HIS A 79 11.30 10.60 1.75
CA HIS A 79 10.39 11.68 2.11
C HIS A 79 9.60 11.41 3.40
N PRO A 80 10.29 11.34 4.55
CA PRO A 80 9.68 11.08 5.85
C PRO A 80 8.44 11.94 6.15
N LYS A 81 8.60 13.25 6.04
CA LYS A 81 7.56 14.19 6.47
C LYS A 81 6.34 14.10 5.56
N ALA A 82 6.57 13.92 4.26
CA ALA A 82 5.50 13.74 3.29
C ALA A 82 4.75 12.43 3.53
N PHE A 83 5.48 11.34 3.79
CA PHE A 83 4.88 10.04 4.11
C PHE A 83 3.96 10.12 5.34
N ASP A 84 4.44 10.70 6.45
CA ASP A 84 3.61 10.87 7.64
C ASP A 84 2.40 11.76 7.36
N ARG A 85 2.59 12.89 6.66
CA ARG A 85 1.53 13.83 6.36
C ARG A 85 0.39 13.18 5.57
N MET A 86 0.73 12.45 4.52
CA MET A 86 -0.20 11.77 3.62
C MET A 86 -0.89 10.60 4.34
N PHE A 87 -0.11 9.70 4.94
CA PHE A 87 -0.65 8.41 5.37
C PHE A 87 -1.15 8.36 6.81
N ARG A 88 -0.87 9.36 7.67
CA ARG A 88 -1.22 9.27 9.10
C ARG A 88 -2.70 9.06 9.37
N ALA A 89 -3.58 9.68 8.57
CA ALA A 89 -5.03 9.58 8.75
C ALA A 89 -5.51 8.17 8.35
N ALA A 90 -5.06 7.69 7.19
CA ALA A 90 -5.33 6.33 6.73
C ALA A 90 -4.90 5.30 7.78
N ILE A 91 -3.63 5.33 8.19
CA ILE A 91 -3.06 4.40 9.19
C ILE A 91 -3.83 4.48 10.53
N GLY A 92 -4.21 5.68 10.96
CA GLY A 92 -4.90 5.91 12.24
C GLY A 92 -6.32 5.34 12.30
N TRP A 93 -7.01 5.18 11.17
CA TRP A 93 -8.39 4.68 11.11
C TRP A 93 -8.50 3.22 10.65
N THR A 94 -7.39 2.61 10.25
CA THR A 94 -7.38 1.26 9.69
C THR A 94 -7.60 0.16 10.75
N HIS A 95 -8.61 -0.68 10.52
CA HIS A 95 -8.80 -1.93 11.28
C HIS A 95 -7.99 -3.07 10.67
N VAL A 96 -6.80 -3.30 11.22
CA VAL A 96 -5.77 -4.25 10.75
C VAL A 96 -6.28 -5.65 10.39
N ALA A 97 -7.33 -6.14 11.06
CA ALA A 97 -7.89 -7.47 10.81
C ALA A 97 -8.57 -7.63 9.43
N ASN A 98 -9.11 -6.54 8.87
CA ASN A 98 -9.95 -6.58 7.67
C ASN A 98 -9.48 -5.60 6.59
N THR A 99 -8.36 -4.92 6.79
CA THR A 99 -7.83 -3.86 5.92
C THR A 99 -7.74 -4.25 4.45
N LEU A 100 -7.34 -5.49 4.16
CA LEU A 100 -7.15 -6.00 2.79
C LEU A 100 -8.40 -6.69 2.22
N THR A 101 -9.57 -6.50 2.84
CA THR A 101 -10.83 -7.03 2.30
C THR A 101 -11.03 -6.52 0.87
N ARG A 102 -11.28 -7.44 -0.06
CA ARG A 102 -11.40 -7.19 -1.52
C ARG A 102 -10.11 -6.84 -2.26
N TRP A 103 -8.94 -7.00 -1.64
CA TRP A 103 -7.64 -6.86 -2.31
C TRP A 103 -6.98 -8.22 -2.47
N VAL A 104 -6.78 -8.91 -1.34
CA VAL A 104 -6.20 -10.25 -1.31
C VAL A 104 -6.90 -11.12 -0.28
N VAL A 105 -6.89 -12.42 -0.52
CA VAL A 105 -7.48 -13.42 0.38
C VAL A 105 -6.51 -14.57 0.58
N ASP A 106 -6.48 -15.08 1.81
CA ASP A 106 -5.82 -16.34 2.13
C ASP A 106 -6.68 -17.51 1.61
N GLU A 107 -6.12 -18.38 0.77
CA GLU A 107 -6.89 -19.45 0.12
C GLU A 107 -7.47 -20.46 1.11
N ALA A 108 -6.79 -20.71 2.23
CA ALA A 108 -7.22 -21.72 3.19
C ALA A 108 -8.41 -21.25 4.02
N THR A 109 -8.49 -19.95 4.29
CA THR A 109 -9.50 -19.37 5.19
C THR A 109 -10.56 -18.53 4.48
N GLY A 110 -10.32 -18.13 3.22
CA GLY A 110 -11.16 -17.21 2.47
C GLY A 110 -11.23 -15.79 3.07
N LYS A 111 -10.34 -15.46 4.00
CA LYS A 111 -10.29 -14.18 4.71
C LYS A 111 -9.09 -13.36 4.25
N PRO A 112 -9.15 -12.02 4.34
CA PRO A 112 -7.98 -11.21 4.09
C PRO A 112 -6.87 -11.57 5.09
N PRO A 113 -5.61 -11.66 4.65
CA PRO A 113 -4.49 -11.83 5.57
C PRO A 113 -4.33 -10.57 6.44
N ALA A 114 -3.93 -10.75 7.70
CA ALA A 114 -3.61 -9.64 8.58
C ALA A 114 -2.30 -8.98 8.15
N ILE A 115 -2.21 -7.65 8.25
CA ILE A 115 -0.96 -6.92 7.95
C ILE A 115 0.14 -7.35 8.94
N PRO A 116 1.25 -7.93 8.48
CA PRO A 116 2.29 -8.41 9.36
C PRO A 116 3.12 -7.24 9.90
N PRO A 117 3.70 -7.40 11.10
CA PRO A 117 4.70 -6.48 11.67
C PRO A 117 5.82 -6.01 10.74
N SER A 118 6.18 -6.82 9.75
CA SER A 118 7.23 -6.54 8.77
C SER A 118 6.85 -5.47 7.73
N HIS A 119 5.56 -5.17 7.55
CA HIS A 119 5.10 -4.08 6.68
C HIS A 119 5.30 -2.74 7.38
N TRP A 120 6.55 -2.29 7.41
CA TRP A 120 6.99 -1.09 8.14
C TRP A 120 6.21 0.17 7.75
N TRP A 121 5.66 0.25 6.54
CA TRP A 121 4.84 1.38 6.07
C TRP A 121 3.49 1.53 6.78
N TRP A 122 3.02 0.50 7.50
CA TRP A 122 1.84 0.62 8.39
C TRP A 122 2.18 1.04 9.81
N ARG A 123 3.47 1.23 10.09
CA ARG A 123 3.96 1.69 11.38
C ARG A 123 4.38 3.14 11.19
N LEU A 124 3.52 4.07 11.59
CA LEU A 124 3.95 5.45 11.70
C LEU A 124 5.21 5.46 12.59
N PRO A 125 6.34 5.96 12.08
CA PRO A 125 7.56 6.01 12.86
C PRO A 125 7.33 6.89 14.08
N LYS A 126 7.34 6.28 15.26
CA LYS A 126 7.27 7.01 16.55
C LYS A 126 8.56 7.78 16.85
N ALA A 127 9.62 7.48 16.11
CA ALA A 127 10.91 8.12 16.19
C ALA A 127 11.47 8.21 14.77
N TRP A 128 11.41 9.40 14.20
CA TRP A 128 12.24 9.83 13.09
C TRP A 128 13.06 11.02 13.55
#